data_AF-A0A7S1WWM3-F1
#
_entry.id   AF-A0A7S1WWM3-F1
#
_cell.length_a   1.000
_cell.length_b   1.000
_cell.length_c   1.000
_cell.angle_alpha   90.00
_cell.angle_beta   90.00
_cell.angle_gamma   90.00
#
_symmetry.space_group_name_H-M   'P 1'
#
loop_
_entity.id
_entity.type
_entity.pdbx_description
1 polymer ?
#
loop_
_entity_poly.entity_id
_entity_poly.type
_entity_poly.pdbx_seq_one_letter_code
_entity_poly.pdbx_strand_id
1 'polypeptide(L)'
;MARRPTEQEPPDFAGLTNLACAGQGARVLFATDEWFAPAKMFLEFDEPVFKEGVFTDFGKWMDGWETRRRRSPGHDWCVLELCVPGVLRGFHVDTAFFTGNNVPAIGLTACHCPGLRLPADISGTSGEMGTCASPEDVQRAEQ
;
A
#
# COMPACT_ATOMS: atom_id res chain seq x y z
N MET A 1 15.43 0.52 18.79
CA MET A 1 15.10 -0.63 17.93
C MET A 1 13.83 -1.26 18.47
N ALA A 2 12.71 -1.18 17.73
CA ALA A 2 11.52 -1.93 18.10
C ALA A 2 11.84 -3.43 18.02
N ARG A 3 11.64 -4.16 19.12
CA ARG A 3 11.87 -5.62 19.13
C ARG A 3 10.81 -6.26 18.24
N ARG A 4 11.24 -7.08 17.28
CA ARG A 4 10.36 -8.04 16.57
C ARG A 4 9.64 -8.86 17.66
N PRO A 5 8.30 -8.88 17.72
CA PRO A 5 7.59 -9.73 18.68
C PRO A 5 8.12 -11.17 18.57
N THR A 6 8.43 -11.78 19.71
CA THR A 6 8.78 -13.20 19.82
C THR A 6 7.69 -14.07 19.20
N GLU A 7 8.09 -15.17 18.53
CA GLU A 7 7.26 -16.22 17.91
C GLU A 7 5.89 -16.37 18.58
N GLN A 8 4.93 -15.55 18.14
CA GLN A 8 3.52 -15.83 18.34
C GLN A 8 3.17 -16.79 17.23
N GLU A 9 2.41 -17.85 17.57
CA GLU A 9 1.80 -18.66 16.52
C GLU A 9 1.14 -17.72 15.51
N PRO A 10 1.37 -17.95 14.21
CA PRO A 10 0.81 -17.08 13.20
C PRO A 10 -0.71 -17.07 13.36
N PRO A 11 -1.37 -15.92 13.18
CA PRO A 11 -2.81 -15.84 13.36
C PRO A 11 -3.51 -16.83 12.42
N ASP A 12 -4.69 -17.33 12.80
CA ASP A 12 -5.42 -18.35 12.03
C ASP A 12 -5.60 -18.02 10.54
N PHE A 13 -5.61 -16.73 10.18
CA PHE A 13 -5.75 -16.28 8.79
C PHE A 13 -4.45 -16.36 7.97
N ALA A 14 -3.28 -16.55 8.59
CA ALA A 14 -1.98 -16.53 7.91
C ALA A 14 -1.78 -17.69 6.92
N GLY A 15 -2.51 -18.80 7.10
CA GLY A 15 -2.52 -19.92 6.16
C GLY A 15 -3.56 -19.78 5.02
N LEU A 16 -4.33 -18.70 4.99
CA LEU A 16 -5.34 -18.45 3.96
C LEU A 16 -4.73 -17.78 2.73
N THR A 17 -5.46 -17.78 1.62
CA THR A 17 -5.06 -17.09 0.39
C THR A 17 -4.86 -15.59 0.62
N ASN A 18 -3.69 -15.08 0.24
CA ASN A 18 -3.46 -13.64 0.17
C ASN A 18 -4.19 -13.05 -1.04
N LEU A 19 -5.32 -12.38 -0.78
CA LEU A 19 -6.14 -11.73 -1.81
C LEU A 19 -5.55 -10.42 -2.34
N ALA A 20 -4.53 -9.87 -1.67
CA ALA A 20 -3.84 -8.63 -2.04
C ALA A 20 -2.48 -8.90 -2.72
N CYS A 21 -2.26 -10.10 -3.23
CA CYS A 21 -1.00 -10.45 -3.90
C CYS A 21 -0.99 -9.99 -5.36
N ALA A 22 -0.02 -9.15 -5.74
CA ALA A 22 0.13 -8.65 -7.11
C ALA A 22 0.33 -9.78 -8.13
N GLY A 23 1.11 -10.80 -7.78
CA GLY A 23 1.32 -11.99 -8.61
C GLY A 23 0.04 -12.81 -8.88
N GLN A 24 -1.02 -12.61 -8.10
CA GLN A 24 -2.35 -13.21 -8.32
C GLN A 24 -3.33 -12.26 -9.02
N GLY A 25 -2.90 -11.05 -9.37
CA GLY A 25 -3.70 -10.05 -10.08
C GLY A 25 -4.32 -8.95 -9.21
N ALA A 26 -3.98 -8.89 -7.91
CA ALA A 26 -4.33 -7.72 -7.11
C ALA A 26 -3.58 -6.48 -7.60
N ARG A 27 -4.18 -5.30 -7.49
CA ARG A 27 -3.55 -4.07 -7.96
C ARG A 27 -3.98 -2.84 -7.17
N VAL A 28 -3.09 -1.87 -7.10
CA VAL A 28 -3.43 -0.51 -6.65
C VAL A 28 -4.18 0.19 -7.78
N LEU A 29 -5.33 0.75 -7.44
CA LEU A 29 -6.18 1.51 -8.38
C LEU A 29 -5.97 3.02 -8.25
N PHE A 30 -5.60 3.46 -7.06
CA PHE A 30 -5.38 4.84 -6.70
C PHE A 30 -4.48 4.90 -5.47
N ALA A 31 -3.59 5.89 -5.40
CA ALA A 31 -2.95 6.28 -4.16
C ALA A 31 -2.87 7.82 -4.07
N THR A 32 -2.91 8.36 -2.85
CA THR A 32 -2.84 9.82 -2.68
C THR A 32 -1.45 10.38 -2.98
N ASP A 33 -0.39 9.62 -2.68
CA ASP A 33 0.99 10.04 -2.81
C ASP A 33 1.87 8.79 -3.01
N GLU A 34 2.77 8.81 -3.99
CA GLU A 34 3.72 7.73 -4.30
C GLU A 34 5.13 8.29 -4.46
N TRP A 35 5.44 9.37 -3.73
CA TRP A 35 6.63 10.17 -4.03
C TRP A 35 7.94 9.42 -3.81
N PHE A 36 8.11 8.75 -2.68
CA PHE A 36 9.37 8.08 -2.33
C PHE A 36 9.38 6.61 -2.74
N ALA A 37 8.26 5.91 -2.58
CA ALA A 37 8.12 4.53 -3.03
C ALA A 37 6.64 4.24 -3.39
N PRO A 38 6.34 3.67 -4.58
CA PRO A 38 4.96 3.41 -5.02
C PRO A 38 4.21 2.35 -4.20
N ALA A 39 2.90 2.52 -4.04
CA ALA A 39 2.00 1.66 -3.28
C ALA A 39 1.98 0.21 -3.78
N LYS A 40 2.18 -0.01 -5.08
CA LYS A 40 2.21 -1.37 -5.65
C LYS A 40 3.26 -2.28 -5.02
N MET A 41 4.33 -1.72 -4.46
CA MET A 41 5.43 -2.49 -3.90
C MET A 41 5.02 -3.31 -2.66
N PHE A 42 4.06 -2.85 -1.85
CA PHE A 42 3.61 -3.66 -0.69
C PHE A 42 2.69 -4.82 -1.08
N LEU A 43 2.25 -4.92 -2.35
CA LEU A 43 1.46 -6.04 -2.85
C LEU A 43 2.34 -7.20 -3.33
N GLU A 44 3.65 -7.00 -3.40
CA GLU A 44 4.61 -8.03 -3.79
C GLU A 44 4.58 -9.19 -2.78
N PHE A 45 4.79 -10.40 -3.29
CA PHE A 45 4.68 -11.62 -2.47
C PHE A 45 5.94 -11.87 -1.62
N ASP A 46 7.10 -11.43 -2.12
CA ASP A 46 8.38 -11.70 -1.50
C ASP A 46 8.58 -10.89 -0.21
N GLU A 47 9.45 -11.40 0.66
CA GLU A 47 9.86 -10.68 1.87
C GLU A 47 10.51 -9.33 1.51
N PRO A 48 10.23 -8.26 2.28
CA PRO A 48 10.78 -6.95 1.99
C PRO A 48 12.31 -6.97 2.06
N VAL A 49 12.95 -6.21 1.17
CA VAL A 49 14.41 -6.15 1.04
C VAL A 49 14.92 -4.74 1.38
N PHE A 50 16.00 -4.69 2.17
CA PHE A 50 16.77 -3.47 2.35
C PHE A 50 18.01 -3.46 1.46
N LYS A 51 18.15 -2.42 0.64
CA LYS A 51 19.33 -2.22 -0.21
C LYS A 51 20.15 -1.04 0.32
N GLU A 52 21.29 -1.34 0.93
CA GLU A 52 22.20 -0.32 1.43
C GLU A 52 22.81 0.48 0.27
N GLY A 53 22.84 1.81 0.41
CA GLY A 53 23.44 2.70 -0.59
C GLY A 53 22.67 2.87 -1.90
N VAL A 54 21.44 2.34 -2.01
CA VAL A 54 20.62 2.49 -3.23
C VAL A 54 19.67 3.69 -3.09
N PHE A 55 19.71 4.57 -4.08
CA PHE A 55 18.92 5.79 -4.16
C PHE A 55 18.24 5.88 -5.52
N THR A 56 17.09 6.56 -5.54
CA THR A 56 16.36 6.99 -6.73
C THR A 56 16.46 8.50 -6.85
N ASP A 57 15.90 9.07 -7.93
CA ASP A 57 15.82 10.52 -8.10
C ASP A 57 14.99 11.21 -7.01
N PHE A 58 14.19 10.45 -6.26
CA PHE A 58 13.28 10.96 -5.24
C PHE A 58 13.77 10.72 -3.81
N GLY A 59 14.83 9.94 -3.60
CA GLY A 59 15.36 9.66 -2.26
C GLY A 59 16.00 8.29 -2.14
N LYS A 60 16.02 7.74 -0.94
CA LYS A 60 16.49 6.37 -0.73
C LYS A 60 15.47 5.39 -1.32
N TRP A 61 15.94 4.34 -1.99
CA TRP A 61 15.04 3.29 -2.46
C TRP A 61 14.50 2.50 -1.26
N MET A 62 13.18 2.32 -1.22
CA MET A 62 12.48 1.55 -0.19
C MET A 62 11.62 0.48 -0.84
N ASP A 63 11.54 -0.68 -0.19
CA ASP A 63 10.72 -1.81 -0.61
C ASP A 63 9.37 -1.78 0.12
N GLY A 64 8.44 -0.99 -0.43
CA GLY A 64 7.14 -0.72 0.18
C GLY A 64 6.54 0.58 -0.34
N TRP A 65 5.58 1.12 0.39
CA TRP A 65 4.94 2.40 0.07
C TRP A 65 5.43 3.50 1.00
N GLU A 66 5.93 4.59 0.43
CA GLU A 66 6.41 5.74 1.19
C GLU A 66 5.94 7.06 0.57
N THR A 67 5.20 7.81 1.37
CA THR A 67 4.63 9.11 1.00
C THR A 67 5.44 10.27 1.53
N ARG A 68 5.24 11.46 0.96
CA ARG A 68 5.77 12.69 1.56
C ARG A 68 5.21 12.94 2.95
N ARG A 69 6.03 13.56 3.81
CA ARG A 69 5.57 13.99 5.13
C ARG A 69 4.43 14.98 5.02
N ARG A 70 3.24 14.57 5.47
CA ARG A 70 2.08 15.44 5.58
C ARG A 70 2.22 16.41 6.75
N ARG A 71 1.90 17.69 6.52
CA ARG A 71 1.90 18.78 7.52
C ARG A 71 0.49 19.33 7.80
N SER A 72 -0.51 18.79 7.11
CA SER A 72 -1.93 19.10 7.27
C SER A 72 -2.67 17.94 7.95
N PRO A 73 -3.86 18.17 8.51
CA PRO A 73 -4.71 17.08 8.98
C PRO A 73 -5.04 16.06 7.87
N GLY A 74 -5.29 14.82 8.26
CA GLY A 74 -5.67 13.72 7.36
C GLY A 74 -4.64 12.59 7.35
N HIS A 75 -4.77 11.71 6.38
CA HIS A 75 -3.93 10.54 6.16
C HIS A 75 -3.74 10.32 4.66
N ASP A 76 -2.68 9.59 4.30
CA ASP A 76 -2.53 9.06 2.96
C ASP A 76 -3.25 7.71 2.87
N TRP A 77 -3.84 7.43 1.71
CA TRP A 77 -4.61 6.22 1.48
C TRP A 77 -4.44 5.74 0.03
N CYS A 78 -4.80 4.49 -0.18
CA CYS A 78 -4.85 3.88 -1.50
C CYS A 78 -6.10 3.00 -1.62
N VAL A 79 -6.51 2.75 -2.86
CA VAL A 79 -7.58 1.81 -3.21
C VAL A 79 -6.95 0.57 -3.82
N LEU A 80 -7.29 -0.59 -3.30
CA LEU A 80 -6.83 -1.88 -3.80
C LEU A 80 -7.98 -2.62 -4.45
N GLU A 81 -7.72 -3.19 -5.63
CA GLU A 81 -8.52 -4.27 -6.17
C GLU A 81 -7.88 -5.58 -5.76
N LEU A 82 -8.64 -6.41 -5.04
CA LEU A 82 -8.24 -7.76 -4.68
C LEU A 82 -8.28 -8.66 -5.92
N CYS A 83 -7.46 -9.71 -5.95
CA CYS A 83 -7.37 -10.61 -7.10
C CYS A 83 -8.71 -11.29 -7.44
N VAL A 84 -9.51 -11.62 -6.43
CA VAL A 84 -10.85 -12.19 -6.56
C VAL A 84 -11.76 -11.72 -5.42
N PRO A 85 -13.09 -11.73 -5.60
CA PRO A 85 -14.03 -11.53 -4.50
C PRO A 85 -13.83 -12.57 -3.39
N GLY A 86 -13.88 -12.13 -2.14
CA GLY A 86 -13.67 -13.03 -1.00
C GLY A 86 -14.05 -12.41 0.35
N VAL A 87 -13.88 -13.20 1.41
CA VAL A 87 -14.10 -12.77 2.79
C VAL A 87 -12.76 -12.48 3.44
N LEU A 88 -12.56 -11.23 3.86
CA LEU A 88 -11.36 -10.83 4.61
C LEU A 88 -11.43 -11.41 6.02
N ARG A 89 -10.47 -12.28 6.36
CA ARG A 89 -10.35 -12.89 7.70
C ARG A 89 -9.32 -12.19 8.59
N GLY A 90 -8.44 -11.42 7.98
CA GLY A 90 -7.42 -10.62 8.61
C GLY A 90 -6.60 -9.91 7.54
N PHE A 91 -5.68 -9.07 7.99
CA PHE A 91 -4.70 -8.40 7.14
C PHE A 91 -3.37 -8.38 7.87
N HIS A 92 -2.29 -8.42 7.10
CA HIS A 92 -0.93 -8.30 7.61
C HIS A 92 -0.34 -7.02 7.04
N VAL A 93 0.21 -6.17 7.91
CA VAL A 93 0.95 -4.98 7.51
C VAL A 93 2.37 -5.14 7.98
N ASP A 94 3.28 -5.25 7.03
CA ASP A 94 4.71 -5.20 7.32
C ASP A 94 5.22 -3.75 7.20
N THR A 95 6.00 -3.33 8.19
CA THR A 95 6.68 -2.02 8.23
C THR A 95 8.19 -2.17 8.28
N ALA A 96 8.69 -3.31 7.82
CA ALA A 96 10.12 -3.62 7.75
C ALA A 96 10.91 -2.47 7.12
N PHE A 97 12.06 -2.17 7.72
CA PHE A 97 13.02 -1.15 7.28
C PHE A 97 12.54 0.31 7.34
N PHE A 98 11.27 0.58 7.64
CA PHE A 98 10.78 1.93 7.95
C PHE A 98 11.08 2.33 9.41
N THR A 99 12.37 2.45 9.75
CA THR A 99 12.79 2.71 11.15
C THR A 99 12.71 4.19 11.51
N GLY A 100 11.57 4.61 12.07
CA GLY A 100 11.32 5.98 12.54
C GLY A 100 10.43 6.82 11.62
N ASN A 101 10.12 6.30 10.44
CA ASN A 101 9.10 6.82 9.51
C ASN A 101 7.98 5.80 9.26
N ASN A 102 7.92 4.68 9.99
CA ASN A 102 6.80 3.75 9.90
C ASN A 102 5.49 4.46 10.25
N VAL A 103 4.41 3.98 9.63
CA VAL A 103 3.08 4.49 9.86
C VAL A 103 2.65 4.26 11.33
N PRO A 104 2.07 5.27 12.00
CA PRO A 104 1.68 5.15 13.40
C PRO A 104 0.35 4.40 13.60
N ALA A 105 -0.53 4.41 12.61
CA ALA A 105 -1.84 3.76 12.64
C ALA A 105 -2.34 3.51 11.22
N ILE A 106 -3.09 2.42 11.04
CA ILE A 106 -3.68 2.03 9.76
C ILE A 106 -5.16 1.74 9.97
N GLY A 107 -6.00 2.14 9.02
CA GLY A 107 -7.39 1.73 8.91
C GLY A 107 -7.62 1.04 7.58
N LEU A 108 -8.60 0.13 7.54
CA LEU A 108 -9.03 -0.54 6.33
C LEU A 108 -10.55 -0.48 6.22
N THR A 109 -11.03 -0.14 5.04
CA THR A 109 -12.43 -0.28 4.64
C THR A 109 -12.49 -1.17 3.41
N ALA A 110 -13.59 -1.89 3.24
CA ALA A 110 -13.77 -2.79 2.11
C ALA A 110 -15.21 -2.70 1.61
N CYS A 111 -15.38 -2.75 0.30
CA CYS A 111 -16.68 -2.97 -0.34
C CYS A 111 -16.64 -4.23 -1.19
N HIS A 112 -17.80 -4.86 -1.35
CA HIS A 112 -18.04 -5.74 -2.49
C HIS A 112 -18.78 -4.92 -3.53
N CYS A 113 -18.11 -4.62 -4.63
CA CYS A 113 -18.62 -3.73 -5.68
C CYS A 113 -18.66 -4.47 -7.04
N PRO A 114 -19.64 -5.38 -7.26
CA PRO A 114 -19.75 -6.14 -8.51
C PRO A 114 -19.94 -5.21 -9.70
N GLY A 115 -19.19 -5.45 -10.78
CA GLY A 115 -19.32 -4.66 -12.01
C GLY A 115 -18.77 -3.24 -11.91
N LEU A 116 -17.99 -2.93 -10.86
CA LEU A 116 -17.20 -1.71 -10.81
C LEU A 116 -16.35 -1.64 -12.08
N ARG A 117 -16.64 -0.65 -12.91
CA ARG A 117 -15.77 -0.25 -14.01
C ARG A 117 -14.97 0.91 -13.50
N LEU A 118 -13.72 0.66 -13.21
CA LEU A 118 -12.80 1.74 -12.93
C LEU A 118 -12.77 2.64 -14.17
N PRO A 119 -12.93 3.96 -14.02
CA PRO A 119 -12.49 4.87 -15.05
C PRO A 119 -11.07 4.44 -15.44
N ALA A 120 -10.79 4.36 -16.76
CA ALA A 120 -9.45 4.07 -17.24
C ALA A 120 -8.43 5.12 -16.75
N ASP A 121 -8.91 6.23 -16.18
CA ASP A 121 -8.19 7.41 -15.72
C ASP A 121 -8.59 7.86 -14.30
N ILE A 122 -8.69 6.97 -13.31
CA ILE A 122 -8.49 7.46 -11.93
C ILE A 122 -7.03 7.93 -11.85
N SER A 123 -6.76 9.17 -12.25
CA SER A 123 -5.44 9.74 -12.54
C SER A 123 -4.58 10.00 -11.29
N GLY A 124 -4.90 9.37 -10.15
CA GLY A 124 -4.10 9.44 -8.94
C GLY A 124 -3.09 8.31 -8.86
N THR A 125 -1.88 8.63 -9.34
CA THR A 125 -0.61 7.89 -9.18
C THR A 125 -0.66 6.42 -9.63
N SER A 126 -0.19 6.19 -10.87
CA SER A 126 -0.21 4.93 -11.62
C SER A 126 0.78 3.86 -11.14
N GLY A 127 1.29 3.94 -9.91
CA GLY A 127 2.42 3.14 -9.46
C GLY A 127 3.76 3.74 -9.87
N GLU A 128 3.82 5.06 -10.09
CA GLU A 128 5.00 5.80 -10.54
C GLU A 128 5.59 6.63 -9.39
N MET A 129 6.89 6.41 -9.15
CA MET A 129 7.61 7.12 -8.10
C MET A 129 7.71 8.61 -8.42
N GLY A 130 7.61 9.45 -7.39
CA GLY A 130 7.64 10.91 -7.54
C GLY A 130 6.30 11.53 -7.90
N THR A 131 5.22 10.76 -7.91
CA THR A 131 3.88 11.26 -8.23
C THR A 131 3.03 11.46 -6.98
N CYS A 132 2.04 12.35 -7.09
CA CYS A 132 1.00 12.53 -6.07
C CYS A 132 -0.31 12.92 -6.74
N ALA A 133 -1.43 12.45 -6.20
CA ALA A 133 -2.76 12.78 -6.69
C ALA A 133 -3.02 14.28 -6.53
N SER A 134 -3.63 14.91 -7.53
CA SER A 134 -4.13 16.27 -7.38
C SER A 134 -5.36 16.29 -6.46
N PRO A 135 -5.74 17.46 -5.89
CA PRO A 135 -6.98 17.56 -5.11
C PRO A 135 -8.23 17.10 -5.88
N GLU A 136 -8.25 17.31 -7.21
CA GLU A 136 -9.34 16.85 -8.06
C GLU A 136 -9.36 15.32 -8.19
N ASP A 137 -8.19 14.68 -8.31
CA ASP A 137 -8.08 13.21 -8.35
C ASP A 137 -8.56 12.59 -7.04
N VAL A 138 -8.16 13.16 -5.90
CA VAL A 138 -8.60 12.74 -4.57
C VAL A 138 -10.13 12.86 -4.47
N GLN A 139 -10.69 14.00 -4.87
CA GLN A 139 -12.14 14.22 -4.83
C GLN A 139 -12.92 13.28 -5.75
N ARG A 140 -12.36 12.87 -6.89
CA ARG A 140 -12.97 11.87 -7.77
C ARG A 140 -12.91 10.48 -7.16
N ALA A 141 -11.81 10.14 -6.48
CA ALA A 141 -11.63 8.83 -5.86
C ALA A 141 -12.48 8.64 -4.59
N GLU A 142 -12.95 9.72 -3.96
CA GLU A 142 -13.83 9.69 -2.78
C GLU A 142 -15.33 9.56 -3.11
N GLN A 143 -15.73 9.61 -4.39
CA GLN A 143 -17.12 9.50 -4.86
C GLN A 143 -17.53 8.05 -5.14
#